data_AF-A0A2N5ULC2-F1
#
_entry.id   AF-A0A2N5ULC2-F1
#
_cell.length_a   1.000
_cell.length_b   1.000
_cell.length_c   1.000
_cell.angle_alpha   90.00
_cell.angle_beta   90.00
_cell.angle_gamma   90.00
#
_symmetry.space_group_name_H-M   'P 1'
#
loop_
_entity.id
_entity.type
_entity.pdbx_description
1 polymer ?
#
loop_
_entity_poly.entity_id
_entity_poly.type
_entity_poly.pdbx_seq_one_letter_code
_entity_poly.pdbx_strand_id
1 'polypeptide(L)'
;MSLDFTKLIPFVDNGTCQKDLTPQDIHFLKGYKWNTPAGYNSAARKFVRFLAESKEETFVLPATANQIYDQGRPLLPSKDKKAAVKLNHMLFLAECFLAHGAKAKAILDLAICAFWRMARLGELTSSNSMGKLDPQTTVLTKDVRWEGPEGERTAVLILRDAKTCQPGETQLIRLRPMNNLLCPVEAVKRRIREAGGRKETNKCTSPRTSSPEPSTPRVKPKEICALGRWTSDCYKLYIRPYSEEEADKAVARIKQLDDCWKESSDVYEKRPIIKVEQKD
;
A
#
# COMPACT_ATOMS: atom_id res chain seq x y z
N MET A 1 -25.60 -3.60 3.34
CA MET A 1 -25.44 -2.83 2.08
C MET A 1 -26.00 -3.66 0.94
N SER A 2 -26.87 -3.09 0.11
CA SER A 2 -27.27 -3.71 -1.15
C SER A 2 -26.09 -3.64 -2.11
N LEU A 3 -25.62 -4.79 -2.60
CA LEU A 3 -24.59 -4.87 -3.63
C LEU A 3 -25.26 -4.54 -4.97
N ASP A 4 -24.78 -3.48 -5.62
CA ASP A 4 -25.33 -2.98 -6.87
C ASP A 4 -24.67 -3.69 -8.06
N PHE A 5 -25.25 -4.82 -8.46
CA PHE A 5 -24.71 -5.66 -9.53
C PHE A 5 -24.79 -5.02 -10.93
N THR A 6 -25.54 -3.92 -11.10
CA THR A 6 -25.55 -3.15 -12.36
C THR A 6 -24.18 -2.54 -12.68
N LYS A 7 -23.29 -2.43 -11.69
CA LYS A 7 -21.90 -1.97 -11.89
C LYS A 7 -20.96 -3.07 -12.39
N LEU A 8 -21.45 -4.31 -12.48
CA LEU A 8 -20.67 -5.48 -12.87
C LEU A 8 -21.04 -6.03 -14.24
N ILE A 9 -21.81 -5.28 -15.06
CA ILE A 9 -22.34 -5.71 -16.36
C ILE A 9 -21.32 -6.51 -17.20
N PRO A 10 -20.14 -5.98 -17.56
CA PRO A 10 -19.13 -6.73 -18.33
C PRO A 10 -18.67 -8.07 -17.73
N PHE A 11 -18.84 -8.26 -16.43
CA PHE A 11 -18.48 -9.51 -15.73
C PHE A 11 -19.65 -10.48 -15.59
N VAL A 12 -20.88 -9.99 -15.44
CA VAL A 12 -22.07 -10.83 -15.24
C VAL A 12 -22.76 -11.22 -16.55
N ASP A 13 -22.49 -10.46 -17.61
CA ASP A 13 -22.99 -10.70 -18.95
C ASP A 13 -22.32 -11.90 -19.63
N ASN A 14 -23.01 -12.44 -20.63
CA ASN A 14 -22.49 -13.51 -21.46
C ASN A 14 -21.68 -12.91 -22.63
N GLY A 15 -20.50 -12.36 -22.31
CA GLY A 15 -19.65 -11.65 -23.27
C GLY A 15 -20.16 -10.23 -23.51
N THR A 16 -20.53 -9.90 -24.75
CA THR A 16 -21.22 -8.62 -25.08
C THR A 16 -22.73 -8.71 -24.99
N CYS A 17 -23.28 -9.89 -24.70
CA CYS A 17 -24.72 -10.12 -24.59
C CYS A 17 -25.18 -9.95 -23.14
N GLN A 18 -26.14 -9.04 -22.93
CA GLN A 18 -26.73 -8.82 -21.62
C GLN A 18 -27.32 -10.11 -21.07
N LYS A 19 -26.98 -10.46 -19.84
CA LYS A 19 -27.52 -11.62 -19.14
C LYS A 19 -28.22 -11.18 -17.86
N ASP A 20 -29.46 -11.65 -17.68
CA ASP A 20 -30.16 -11.46 -16.42
C ASP A 20 -29.58 -12.36 -15.32
N LEU A 21 -29.32 -11.75 -14.17
CA LEU A 21 -28.79 -12.43 -13.00
C LEU A 21 -29.88 -13.28 -12.34
N THR A 22 -29.65 -14.59 -12.26
CA THR A 22 -30.55 -15.48 -11.52
C THR A 22 -30.38 -15.29 -10.01
N PRO A 23 -31.37 -15.70 -9.18
CA PRO A 23 -31.21 -15.69 -7.73
C PRO A 23 -30.00 -16.50 -7.24
N GLN A 24 -29.64 -17.57 -7.95
CA GLN A 24 -28.48 -18.40 -7.67
C GLN A 24 -27.16 -17.66 -7.99
N ASP A 25 -27.09 -16.94 -9.11
CA ASP A 25 -25.93 -16.10 -9.46
C ASP A 25 -25.73 -15.01 -8.39
N ILE A 26 -26.81 -14.36 -7.97
CA ILE A 26 -26.77 -13.33 -6.91
C ILE A 26 -26.29 -13.93 -5.60
N HIS A 27 -26.77 -15.12 -5.23
CA HIS A 27 -26.34 -15.81 -4.02
C HIS A 27 -24.85 -16.14 -4.07
N PHE A 28 -24.36 -16.66 -5.20
CA PHE A 28 -22.96 -16.97 -5.41
C PHE A 28 -22.06 -15.72 -5.34
N LEU A 29 -22.45 -14.63 -6.01
CA LEU A 29 -21.70 -13.36 -6.03
C LEU A 29 -21.65 -12.70 -4.65
N LYS A 30 -22.69 -12.85 -3.83
CA LYS A 30 -22.70 -12.39 -2.42
C LYS A 30 -21.69 -13.14 -1.55
N GLY A 31 -21.22 -14.32 -1.97
CA GLY A 31 -20.16 -15.07 -1.29
C GLY A 31 -18.77 -14.42 -1.38
N TYR A 32 -18.55 -13.48 -2.30
CA TYR A 32 -17.27 -12.80 -2.48
C TYR A 32 -17.23 -11.42 -1.83
N LYS A 33 -16.05 -11.01 -1.33
CA LYS A 33 -15.78 -9.60 -1.00
C LYS A 33 -15.92 -8.76 -2.29
N TRP A 34 -16.61 -7.62 -2.24
CA TRP A 34 -16.94 -6.78 -3.40
C TRP A 34 -15.74 -6.38 -4.29
N ASN A 35 -14.56 -6.22 -3.68
CA ASN A 35 -13.32 -5.91 -4.39
C ASN A 35 -12.89 -7.00 -5.39
N THR A 36 -13.35 -8.24 -5.22
CA THR A 36 -13.04 -9.36 -6.12
C THR A 36 -13.90 -9.28 -7.39
N PRO A 37 -15.24 -9.28 -7.35
CA PRO A 37 -16.07 -9.07 -8.54
C PRO A 37 -15.78 -7.75 -9.27
N ALA A 38 -15.54 -6.65 -8.54
CA ALA A 38 -15.16 -5.37 -9.15
C ALA A 38 -13.82 -5.45 -9.90
N GLY A 39 -12.87 -6.25 -9.39
CA GLY A 39 -11.59 -6.52 -10.05
C GLY A 39 -11.75 -7.32 -11.34
N TYR A 40 -12.57 -8.39 -11.31
CA TYR A 40 -12.88 -9.18 -12.49
C TYR A 40 -13.63 -8.37 -13.56
N ASN A 41 -14.60 -7.55 -13.15
CA ASN A 41 -15.27 -6.62 -14.04
C ASN A 41 -14.31 -5.63 -14.70
N SER A 42 -13.29 -5.17 -13.98
CA SER A 42 -12.25 -4.33 -14.57
C SER A 42 -11.42 -5.07 -15.63
N ALA A 43 -11.19 -6.38 -15.45
CA ALA A 43 -10.49 -7.21 -16.43
C ALA A 43 -11.39 -7.49 -17.65
N ALA A 44 -12.65 -7.88 -17.43
CA ALA A 44 -13.63 -8.10 -18.49
C ALA A 44 -13.84 -6.85 -19.34
N ARG A 45 -13.93 -5.66 -18.73
CA ARG A 45 -13.96 -4.38 -19.46
C ARG A 45 -12.77 -4.15 -20.38
N LYS A 46 -11.56 -4.55 -19.95
CA LYS A 46 -10.36 -4.44 -20.80
C LYS A 46 -10.42 -5.42 -21.96
N PHE A 47 -10.92 -6.62 -21.72
CA PHE A 47 -11.10 -7.64 -22.75
C PHE A 47 -12.13 -7.20 -23.80
N VAL A 48 -13.32 -6.75 -23.37
CA VAL A 48 -14.36 -6.21 -24.27
C VAL A 48 -13.81 -5.06 -25.12
N ARG A 49 -13.06 -4.14 -24.50
CA ARG A 49 -12.44 -3.03 -25.23
C ARG A 49 -11.41 -3.50 -26.27
N PHE A 50 -10.59 -4.49 -25.92
CA PHE A 50 -9.61 -5.06 -26.83
C PHE A 50 -10.28 -5.72 -28.06
N LEU A 51 -11.39 -6.43 -27.85
CA LEU A 51 -12.14 -7.05 -28.95
C LEU A 51 -12.77 -5.99 -29.86
N ALA A 52 -13.36 -4.94 -29.29
CA ALA A 52 -13.91 -3.82 -30.05
C ALA A 52 -12.83 -3.14 -30.93
N GLU A 53 -11.61 -2.99 -30.44
CA GLU A 53 -10.48 -2.45 -31.22
C GLU A 53 -9.96 -3.43 -32.28
N SER A 54 -10.12 -4.73 -32.05
CA SER A 54 -9.73 -5.81 -32.99
C SER A 54 -10.79 -6.07 -34.07
N LYS A 55 -11.83 -5.23 -34.17
CA LYS A 55 -13.01 -5.37 -35.05
C LYS A 55 -13.92 -6.57 -34.75
N GLU A 56 -13.79 -7.17 -33.56
CA GLU A 56 -14.77 -8.12 -33.04
C GLU A 56 -15.73 -7.38 -32.10
N GLU A 57 -16.80 -6.81 -32.66
CA GLU A 57 -17.77 -6.02 -31.88
C GLU A 57 -18.66 -6.86 -30.96
N THR A 58 -18.77 -8.17 -31.22
CA THR A 58 -19.61 -9.07 -30.42
C THR A 58 -18.92 -10.41 -30.16
N PHE A 59 -19.06 -10.93 -28.94
CA PHE A 59 -18.66 -12.28 -28.58
C PHE A 59 -19.54 -12.83 -27.46
N VAL A 60 -19.59 -14.16 -27.35
CA VAL A 60 -20.32 -14.90 -26.32
C VAL A 60 -19.34 -15.76 -25.56
N LEU A 61 -19.54 -15.96 -24.25
CA LEU A 61 -18.68 -16.85 -23.47
C LEU A 61 -19.02 -18.32 -23.75
N PRO A 62 -18.04 -19.25 -23.66
CA PRO A 62 -16.63 -19.01 -23.34
C PRO A 62 -15.86 -18.36 -24.50
N ALA A 63 -14.98 -17.40 -24.17
CA ALA A 63 -14.07 -16.82 -25.16
C ALA A 63 -13.16 -17.91 -25.75
N THR A 64 -12.94 -17.84 -27.07
CA THR A 64 -12.07 -18.79 -27.76
C THR A 64 -10.59 -18.57 -27.40
N ALA A 65 -9.77 -19.61 -27.54
CA ALA A 65 -8.33 -19.50 -27.28
C ALA A 65 -7.68 -18.37 -28.11
N ASN A 66 -8.09 -18.20 -29.37
CA ASN A 66 -7.59 -17.15 -30.25
C ASN A 66 -7.94 -15.76 -29.71
N GLN A 67 -9.17 -15.53 -29.27
CA GLN A 67 -9.58 -14.26 -28.64
C GLN A 67 -8.77 -13.93 -27.38
N ILE A 68 -8.38 -14.95 -26.60
CA ILE A 68 -7.58 -14.79 -25.39
C ILE A 68 -6.11 -14.54 -25.72
N TYR A 69 -5.51 -15.30 -26.64
CA TYR A 69 -4.08 -15.22 -26.94
C TYR A 69 -3.74 -14.06 -27.89
N ASP A 70 -4.66 -13.62 -28.75
CA ASP A 70 -4.48 -12.41 -29.56
C ASP A 70 -4.47 -11.13 -28.72
N GLN A 71 -4.94 -11.15 -27.45
CA GLN A 71 -4.68 -10.06 -26.48
C GLN A 71 -3.19 -9.77 -26.28
N GLY A 72 -2.32 -10.71 -26.61
CA GLY A 72 -0.86 -10.54 -26.57
C GLY A 72 -0.31 -9.64 -27.68
N ARG A 73 -1.10 -9.31 -28.72
CA ARG A 73 -0.70 -8.35 -29.76
C ARG A 73 -0.92 -6.91 -29.27
N PRO A 74 0.12 -6.05 -29.28
CA PRO A 74 0.01 -4.68 -28.80
C PRO A 74 -0.73 -3.80 -29.82
N LEU A 75 -2.06 -3.83 -29.79
CA LEU A 75 -2.91 -2.87 -30.52
C LEU A 75 -3.11 -1.57 -29.71
N LEU A 76 -2.93 -1.62 -28.40
CA LEU A 76 -2.96 -0.45 -27.53
C LEU A 76 -1.57 0.16 -27.42
N PRO A 77 -1.42 1.49 -27.52
CA PRO A 77 -0.15 2.15 -27.23
C PRO A 77 0.29 1.74 -25.82
N SER A 78 1.51 1.25 -25.68
CA SER A 78 2.05 0.88 -24.38
C SER A 78 1.98 2.12 -23.51
N LYS A 79 1.08 2.13 -22.51
CA LYS A 79 1.09 3.23 -21.54
C LYS A 79 2.50 3.36 -21.04
N ASP A 80 3.00 4.59 -20.97
CA ASP A 80 4.27 4.85 -20.32
C ASP A 80 4.24 4.10 -19.00
N LYS A 81 5.27 3.28 -18.79
CA LYS A 81 5.37 2.51 -17.57
C LYS A 81 5.17 3.53 -16.43
N LYS A 82 4.41 3.17 -15.39
CA LYS A 82 4.25 4.08 -14.24
C LYS A 82 5.61 4.24 -13.54
N ALA A 83 6.03 5.46 -13.27
CA ALA A 83 7.27 5.72 -12.54
C ALA A 83 7.17 5.20 -11.09
N ALA A 84 8.29 4.78 -10.52
CA ALA A 84 8.32 4.39 -9.11
C ALA A 84 8.07 5.61 -8.21
N VAL A 85 7.40 5.39 -7.08
CA VAL A 85 7.31 6.41 -6.04
C VAL A 85 8.69 6.52 -5.39
N LYS A 86 9.34 7.68 -5.51
CA LYS A 86 10.69 7.92 -4.99
C LYS A 86 10.64 8.69 -3.67
N LEU A 87 11.77 8.70 -2.95
CA LEU A 87 11.95 9.49 -1.72
C LEU A 87 11.59 10.97 -1.91
N ASN A 88 11.94 11.57 -3.06
CA ASN A 88 11.59 12.96 -3.36
C ASN A 88 10.07 13.21 -3.35
N HIS A 89 9.26 12.24 -3.76
CA HIS A 89 7.81 12.37 -3.67
C HIS A 89 7.36 12.38 -2.20
N MET A 90 8.01 11.61 -1.32
CA MET A 90 7.71 11.63 0.12
C MET A 90 8.12 12.94 0.77
N LEU A 91 9.24 13.53 0.35
CA LEU A 91 9.65 14.86 0.82
C LEU A 91 8.68 15.95 0.37
N PHE A 92 8.31 15.94 -0.90
CA PHE A 92 7.29 16.83 -1.43
C PHE A 92 5.96 16.70 -0.67
N LEU A 93 5.51 15.47 -0.41
CA LEU A 93 4.32 15.24 0.42
C LEU A 93 4.51 15.74 1.84
N ALA A 94 5.68 15.57 2.45
CA ALA A 94 5.93 16.09 3.79
C ALA A 94 5.83 17.62 3.82
N GLU A 95 6.46 18.32 2.88
CA GLU A 95 6.39 19.78 2.73
C GLU A 95 4.94 20.24 2.51
N CYS A 96 4.23 19.60 1.58
CA CYS A 96 2.85 19.93 1.24
C CYS A 96 1.81 19.57 2.31
N PHE A 97 2.12 18.73 3.31
CA PHE A 97 1.12 18.29 4.29
C PHE A 97 1.44 18.74 5.72
N LEU A 98 2.70 19.02 6.05
CA LEU A 98 3.09 19.51 7.37
C LEU A 98 2.53 20.89 7.69
N ALA A 99 2.39 21.75 6.69
CA ALA A 99 1.82 23.10 6.82
C ALA A 99 0.29 23.11 6.98
N HIS A 100 -0.36 21.95 6.90
CA HIS A 100 -1.81 21.83 6.84
C HIS A 100 -2.41 21.17 8.09
N GLY A 101 -3.74 21.19 8.21
CA GLY A 101 -4.49 20.75 9.39
C GLY A 101 -4.36 19.26 9.74
N ALA A 102 -5.04 18.82 10.80
CA ALA A 102 -4.92 17.47 11.35
C ALA A 102 -5.14 16.34 10.33
N LYS A 103 -6.10 16.50 9.42
CA LYS A 103 -6.36 15.53 8.33
C LYS A 103 -5.14 15.35 7.41
N ALA A 104 -4.46 16.43 7.07
CA ALA A 104 -3.29 16.37 6.20
C ALA A 104 -2.13 15.64 6.90
N LYS A 105 -1.88 15.94 8.18
CA LYS A 105 -0.90 15.23 9.00
C LYS A 105 -1.20 13.74 9.12
N ALA A 106 -2.48 13.38 9.27
CA ALA A 106 -2.91 11.98 9.28
C ALA A 106 -2.64 11.25 7.94
N ILE A 107 -2.91 11.92 6.81
CA ILE A 107 -2.62 11.38 5.48
C ILE A 107 -1.11 11.20 5.28
N LEU A 108 -0.29 12.16 5.73
CA LEU A 108 1.16 12.07 5.66
C LEU A 108 1.69 10.90 6.49
N ASP A 109 1.24 10.76 7.74
CA ASP A 109 1.63 9.65 8.62
C ASP A 109 1.28 8.29 8.02
N LEU A 110 0.09 8.20 7.41
CA LEU A 110 -0.36 7.00 6.70
C LEU A 110 0.51 6.72 5.46
N ALA A 111 0.82 7.74 4.66
CA ALA A 111 1.68 7.60 3.48
C ALA A 111 3.09 7.15 3.86
N ILE A 112 3.66 7.68 4.94
CA ILE A 112 4.96 7.27 5.49
C ILE A 112 4.94 5.78 5.85
N CYS A 113 3.93 5.32 6.61
CA CYS A 113 3.81 3.92 7.01
C CYS A 113 3.66 2.98 5.80
N ALA A 114 2.83 3.39 4.81
CA ALA A 114 2.62 2.63 3.60
C ALA A 114 3.88 2.54 2.73
N PHE A 115 4.60 3.66 2.58
CA PHE A 115 5.81 3.75 1.77
C PHE A 115 6.92 2.83 2.29
N TRP A 116 7.26 2.92 3.58
CA TRP A 116 8.41 2.20 4.15
C TRP A 116 8.20 0.69 4.33
N ARG A 117 6.96 0.21 4.26
CA ARG A 117 6.66 -1.23 4.40
C ARG A 117 5.87 -1.81 3.25
N MET A 118 5.73 -1.07 2.15
CA MET A 118 4.98 -1.47 0.96
C MET A 118 3.53 -1.91 1.31
N ALA A 119 2.94 -1.31 2.34
CA ALA A 119 1.59 -1.64 2.77
C ALA A 119 0.57 -1.04 1.79
N ARG A 120 -0.54 -1.74 1.53
CA ARG A 120 -1.63 -1.13 0.76
C ARG A 120 -2.39 -0.18 1.68
N LEU A 121 -2.64 1.04 1.21
CA LEU A 121 -3.43 2.03 1.96
C LEU A 121 -4.77 1.45 2.43
N GLY A 122 -5.45 0.70 1.57
CA GLY A 122 -6.73 0.06 1.90
C GLY A 122 -6.67 -1.01 3.00
N GLU A 123 -5.48 -1.51 3.36
CA GLU A 123 -5.28 -2.42 4.50
C GLU A 123 -5.09 -1.64 5.82
N LEU A 124 -4.67 -0.37 5.74
CA LEU A 124 -4.40 0.50 6.88
C LEU A 124 -5.56 1.46 7.19
N THR A 125 -6.52 1.61 6.28
CA THR A 125 -7.66 2.54 6.40
C THR A 125 -9.00 1.82 6.42
N SER A 126 -9.97 2.33 7.20
CA SER A 126 -11.36 1.88 7.11
C SER A 126 -12.03 2.39 5.84
N SER A 127 -12.93 1.59 5.26
CA SER A 127 -13.76 2.00 4.12
C SER A 127 -14.87 2.97 4.51
N ASN A 128 -15.18 3.05 5.81
CA ASN A 128 -16.21 3.92 6.35
C ASN A 128 -15.56 5.15 7.01
N SER A 129 -16.09 6.32 6.69
CA SER A 129 -15.72 7.59 7.33
C SER A 129 -16.35 7.77 8.71
N MET A 130 -17.45 7.07 9.01
CA MET A 130 -18.16 7.09 10.28
C MET A 130 -18.77 5.72 10.60
N GLY A 131 -19.02 5.45 11.88
CA GLY A 131 -19.70 4.24 12.36
C GLY A 131 -18.79 3.26 13.11
N LYS A 132 -19.34 2.09 13.44
CA LYS A 132 -18.62 1.04 14.16
C LYS A 132 -17.56 0.43 13.25
N LEU A 133 -16.31 0.51 13.68
CA LEU A 133 -15.19 -0.13 12.99
C LEU A 133 -15.31 -1.65 13.15
N ASP A 134 -15.16 -2.37 12.04
CA ASP A 134 -15.01 -3.82 12.07
C ASP A 134 -13.57 -4.16 12.52
N PRO A 135 -13.39 -4.81 13.69
CA PRO A 135 -12.07 -5.17 14.19
C PRO A 135 -11.32 -6.18 13.32
N GLN A 136 -11.99 -6.88 12.40
CA GLN A 136 -11.35 -7.85 11.51
C GLN A 136 -10.75 -7.19 10.27
N THR A 137 -11.29 -6.06 9.84
CA THR A 137 -10.86 -5.39 8.59
C THR A 137 -10.19 -4.04 8.84
N THR A 138 -10.12 -3.59 10.09
CA THR A 138 -9.57 -2.28 10.46
C THR A 138 -8.42 -2.44 11.42
N VAL A 139 -7.35 -1.67 11.22
CA VAL A 139 -6.22 -1.61 12.16
C VAL A 139 -6.59 -0.71 13.33
N LEU A 140 -6.59 -1.27 14.54
CA LEU A 140 -6.86 -0.53 15.77
C LEU A 140 -5.57 -0.27 16.54
N THR A 141 -5.62 0.65 17.50
CA THR A 141 -4.46 0.97 18.36
C THR A 141 -3.94 -0.25 19.13
N LYS A 142 -4.83 -1.20 19.47
CA LYS A 142 -4.48 -2.48 20.11
C LYS A 142 -3.75 -3.46 19.19
N ASP A 143 -3.84 -3.26 17.87
CA ASP A 143 -3.19 -4.11 16.87
C ASP A 143 -1.74 -3.63 16.58
N VAL A 144 -1.22 -2.71 17.40
CA VAL A 144 0.18 -2.27 17.37
C VAL A 144 0.93 -2.89 18.54
N ARG A 145 2.01 -3.63 18.23
CA ARG A 145 2.97 -4.15 19.22
C ARG A 145 4.31 -3.43 19.07
N TRP A 146 5.07 -3.39 20.15
CA TRP A 146 6.41 -2.79 20.17
C TRP A 146 7.44 -3.88 20.47
N GLU A 147 8.47 -3.98 19.63
CA GLU A 147 9.59 -4.93 19.77
C GLU A 147 10.89 -4.15 19.96
N GLY A 148 11.75 -4.54 20.91
CA GLY A 148 13.09 -3.95 21.11
C GLY A 148 13.26 -3.05 22.34
N PRO A 149 14.51 -2.58 22.60
CA PRO A 149 14.83 -1.74 23.74
C PRO A 149 14.22 -0.34 23.63
N GLU A 150 14.11 0.35 24.77
CA GLU A 150 13.55 1.69 24.89
C GLU A 150 14.44 2.72 24.16
N GLY A 151 14.03 3.09 22.95
CA GLY A 151 14.78 3.98 22.03
C GLY A 151 14.79 3.48 20.59
N GLU A 152 14.92 2.17 20.39
CA GLU A 152 14.96 1.51 19.06
C GLU A 152 13.71 0.64 18.81
N ARG A 153 12.60 0.98 19.45
CA ARG A 153 11.37 0.19 19.37
C ARG A 153 10.87 0.11 17.93
N THR A 154 10.85 -1.10 17.39
CA THR A 154 10.19 -1.43 16.12
C THR A 154 8.69 -1.53 16.37
N ALA A 155 7.89 -0.82 15.58
CA ALA A 155 6.43 -0.93 15.63
C ALA A 155 5.99 -2.11 14.76
N VAL A 156 5.17 -3.00 15.30
CA VAL A 156 4.61 -4.15 14.58
C VAL A 156 3.11 -3.96 14.46
N LEU A 157 2.65 -3.64 13.24
CA LEU A 157 1.23 -3.57 12.92
C LEU A 157 0.72 -4.97 12.56
N ILE A 158 -0.40 -5.34 13.17
CA ILE A 158 -1.05 -6.63 12.99
C ILE A 158 -2.26 -6.42 12.09
N LEU A 159 -2.22 -6.95 10.86
CA LEU A 159 -3.33 -6.90 9.91
C LEU A 159 -4.04 -8.24 9.86
N ARG A 160 -5.33 -8.24 10.20
CA ARG A 160 -6.22 -9.39 10.06
C ARG A 160 -6.87 -9.37 8.69
N ASP A 161 -7.18 -10.54 8.14
CA ASP A 161 -7.85 -10.72 6.84
C ASP A 161 -7.24 -9.93 5.68
N ALA A 162 -5.92 -9.68 5.74
CA ALA A 162 -5.20 -8.99 4.68
C ALA A 162 -5.31 -9.79 3.38
N LYS A 163 -5.55 -9.10 2.26
CA LYS A 163 -5.81 -9.74 0.96
C LYS A 163 -4.69 -10.69 0.50
N THR A 164 -3.47 -10.49 1.00
CA THR A 164 -2.29 -11.31 0.69
C THR A 164 -2.05 -12.47 1.65
N CYS A 165 -2.86 -12.64 2.69
CA CYS A 165 -2.73 -13.76 3.64
C CYS A 165 -3.75 -14.87 3.34
N GLN A 166 -3.42 -16.09 3.74
CA GLN A 166 -4.40 -17.17 3.75
C GLN A 166 -5.54 -16.83 4.74
N PRO A 167 -6.77 -17.31 4.51
CA PRO A 167 -7.86 -17.13 5.46
C PRO A 167 -7.46 -17.61 6.87
N GLY A 168 -7.62 -16.76 7.88
CA GLY A 168 -7.23 -17.06 9.27
C GLY A 168 -5.78 -16.73 9.62
N GLU A 169 -4.92 -16.43 8.65
CA GLU A 169 -3.56 -15.92 8.92
C GLU A 169 -3.53 -14.40 9.08
N THR A 170 -2.62 -13.93 9.93
CA THR A 170 -2.44 -12.51 10.21
C THR A 170 -1.15 -12.00 9.58
N GLN A 171 -1.18 -10.83 8.94
CA GLN A 171 0.01 -10.19 8.40
C GLN A 171 0.67 -9.32 9.47
N LEU A 172 2.00 -9.40 9.57
CA LEU A 172 2.77 -8.55 10.46
C LEU A 172 3.61 -7.56 9.65
N ILE A 173 3.41 -6.27 9.92
CA ILE A 173 4.19 -5.18 9.32
C ILE A 173 5.09 -4.55 10.39
N ARG A 174 6.40 -4.83 10.32
CA ARG A 174 7.46 -4.33 11.21
C ARG A 174 8.09 -3.00 10.75
N LEU A 175 7.61 -1.87 11.22
CA LEU A 175 8.20 -0.56 10.95
C LEU A 175 9.42 -0.34 11.85
N ARG A 176 10.62 -0.18 11.25
CA ARG A 176 11.83 0.16 11.99
C ARG A 176 11.90 1.67 12.25
N PRO A 177 12.42 2.09 13.42
CA PRO A 177 12.63 3.50 13.69
C PRO A 177 13.68 4.09 12.74
N MET A 178 13.55 5.37 12.45
CA MET A 178 14.50 6.17 11.69
C MET A 178 14.69 7.50 12.41
N ASN A 179 15.83 8.15 12.17
CA ASN A 179 16.22 9.37 12.87
C ASN A 179 15.87 10.63 12.06
N ASN A 180 14.73 10.62 11.38
CA ASN A 180 14.28 11.75 10.56
C ASN A 180 12.75 11.90 10.54
N LEU A 181 12.28 12.99 9.92
CA LEU A 181 10.86 13.35 9.78
C LEU A 181 10.00 12.24 9.14
N LEU A 182 10.60 11.44 8.25
CA LEU A 182 9.92 10.35 7.55
C LEU A 182 9.91 9.06 8.38
N CYS A 183 10.22 9.11 9.67
CA CYS A 183 10.21 7.95 10.56
C CYS A 183 8.79 7.34 10.68
N PRO A 184 8.61 6.07 10.26
CA PRO A 184 7.31 5.41 10.35
C PRO A 184 6.91 5.08 11.78
N VAL A 185 7.87 4.83 12.66
CA VAL A 185 7.59 4.59 14.10
C VAL A 185 7.00 5.84 14.74
N GLU A 186 7.60 7.00 14.51
CA GLU A 186 7.06 8.27 15.03
C GLU A 186 5.71 8.61 14.41
N ALA A 187 5.49 8.31 13.12
CA ALA A 187 4.18 8.43 12.49
C ALA A 187 3.10 7.60 13.22
N VAL A 188 3.40 6.33 13.55
CA VAL A 188 2.47 5.47 14.32
C VAL A 188 2.24 6.02 15.73
N LYS A 189 3.29 6.44 16.44
CA LYS A 189 3.16 7.03 17.78
C LYS A 189 2.25 8.26 17.77
N ARG A 190 2.39 9.15 16.77
CA ARG A 190 1.51 10.32 16.59
C ARG A 190 0.05 9.91 16.45
N ARG A 191 -0.24 8.94 15.58
CA ARG A 191 -1.61 8.44 15.36
C ARG A 191 -2.22 7.83 16.63
N ILE A 192 -1.45 7.06 17.39
CA ILE A 192 -1.92 6.45 18.65
C ILE A 192 -2.24 7.53 19.70
N ARG A 193 -1.40 8.57 19.80
CA ARG A 193 -1.62 9.69 20.72
C ARG A 193 -2.90 10.46 20.38
N GLU A 194 -3.12 10.74 19.10
CA GLU A 194 -4.33 11.43 18.63
C GLU A 194 -5.61 10.58 18.80
N ALA A 195 -5.50 9.26 18.67
CA ALA A 195 -6.62 8.34 18.89
C ALA A 195 -7.02 8.18 20.37
N GLY A 196 -6.35 8.87 21.30
CA GLY A 196 -6.59 8.74 22.74
C GLY A 196 -6.27 7.34 23.29
N GLY A 197 -5.39 6.60 22.61
CA GLY A 197 -5.02 5.23 22.98
C GLY A 197 -4.42 5.14 24.40
N ARG A 198 -4.71 4.03 25.10
CA ARG A 198 -4.18 3.74 26.45
C ARG A 198 -2.64 3.85 26.47
N LYS A 199 -2.09 4.51 27.50
CA LYS A 199 -0.64 4.55 27.74
C LYS A 199 -0.08 3.13 27.88
N GLU A 200 1.15 2.98 27.42
CA GLU A 200 1.94 1.75 27.29
C GLU A 200 1.86 0.86 28.54
N THR A 201 1.39 -0.38 28.41
CA THR A 201 1.55 -1.39 29.46
C THR A 201 2.83 -2.18 29.20
N ASN A 202 3.86 -1.88 29.99
CA ASN A 202 5.13 -2.59 30.05
C ASN A 202 4.91 -4.06 30.41
N LYS A 203 5.07 -4.97 29.45
CA LYS A 203 5.43 -6.36 29.78
C LYS A 203 6.33 -6.93 28.69
N CYS A 204 7.61 -6.94 29.03
CA CYS A 204 8.68 -7.57 28.28
C CYS A 204 8.72 -9.06 28.64
N THR A 205 8.74 -9.92 27.64
CA THR A 205 9.27 -11.29 27.75
C THR A 205 10.03 -11.56 26.46
N SER A 206 11.35 -11.43 26.54
CA SER A 206 12.28 -11.76 25.45
C SER A 206 12.98 -13.07 25.76
N PRO A 207 13.32 -13.85 24.72
CA PRO A 207 14.61 -14.53 24.64
C PRO A 207 15.56 -13.70 23.77
N ARG A 208 16.81 -13.59 24.23
CA ARG A 208 17.90 -12.86 23.59
C ARG A 208 18.47 -13.66 22.43
N THR A 209 18.77 -12.99 21.31
CA THR A 209 19.91 -13.36 20.48
C THR A 209 20.58 -12.07 19.98
N SER A 210 21.90 -12.03 20.10
CA SER A 210 22.78 -10.90 19.84
C SER A 210 23.17 -10.76 18.36
N SER A 211 23.49 -9.51 17.99
CA SER A 211 24.35 -9.04 16.88
C SER A 211 23.70 -8.77 15.52
N PRO A 212 24.31 -7.95 14.64
CA PRO A 212 25.17 -6.76 14.81
C PRO A 212 24.66 -5.53 14.00
N GLU A 213 25.41 -4.41 14.09
CA GLU A 213 25.21 -3.05 13.54
C GLU A 213 24.66 -2.90 12.09
N PRO A 214 23.98 -1.76 11.79
CA PRO A 214 23.28 -1.57 10.53
C PRO A 214 24.20 -1.03 9.42
N SER A 215 24.87 -1.94 8.72
CA SER A 215 25.13 -1.69 7.30
C SER A 215 23.78 -1.76 6.57
N THR A 216 23.42 -0.71 5.82
CA THR A 216 22.15 -0.66 5.07
C THR A 216 22.06 -1.86 4.13
N PRO A 217 21.22 -2.88 4.40
CA PRO A 217 21.17 -4.03 3.54
C PRO A 217 20.32 -3.63 2.34
N ARG A 218 20.88 -3.73 1.13
CA ARG A 218 20.04 -3.90 -0.06
C ARG A 218 19.14 -5.10 0.21
N VAL A 219 17.86 -4.86 0.45
CA VAL A 219 16.88 -5.90 0.72
C VAL A 219 16.88 -6.87 -0.46
N LYS A 220 17.22 -8.13 -0.23
CA LYS A 220 17.34 -9.12 -1.31
C LYS A 220 15.96 -9.34 -1.94
N PRO A 221 15.85 -9.61 -3.25
CA PRO A 221 14.55 -9.86 -3.90
C PRO A 221 13.71 -10.94 -3.21
N LYS A 222 14.34 -12.00 -2.67
CA LYS A 222 13.65 -13.04 -1.90
C LYS A 222 12.95 -12.50 -0.65
N GLU A 223 13.56 -11.53 0.03
CA GLU A 223 12.99 -10.89 1.20
C GLU A 223 11.85 -9.94 0.79
N ILE A 224 12.00 -9.20 -0.32
CA ILE A 224 10.92 -8.39 -0.89
C ILE A 224 9.72 -9.28 -1.27
N CYS A 225 9.95 -10.41 -1.94
CA CYS A 225 8.91 -11.37 -2.31
C CYS A 225 8.26 -12.00 -1.07
N ALA A 226 9.02 -12.31 -0.02
CA ALA A 226 8.46 -12.81 1.23
C ALA A 226 7.61 -11.75 1.94
N LEU A 227 8.08 -10.51 1.99
CA LEU A 227 7.36 -9.37 2.61
C LEU A 227 6.08 -9.01 1.82
N GLY A 228 6.15 -9.01 0.49
CA GLY A 228 5.03 -8.73 -0.42
C GLY A 228 4.16 -9.95 -0.71
N ARG A 229 4.55 -11.14 -0.24
CA ARG A 229 3.95 -12.46 -0.55
C ARG A 229 3.76 -12.68 -2.05
N TRP A 230 4.77 -12.33 -2.84
CA TRP A 230 4.77 -12.53 -4.28
C TRP A 230 5.29 -13.91 -4.64
N THR A 231 4.47 -14.70 -5.32
CA THR A 231 4.82 -16.03 -5.84
C THR A 231 5.37 -16.00 -7.26
N SER A 232 5.29 -14.85 -7.94
CA SER A 232 5.76 -14.65 -9.31
C SER A 232 6.49 -13.33 -9.48
N ASP A 233 7.25 -13.21 -10.56
CA ASP A 233 7.98 -12.01 -10.98
C ASP A 233 7.07 -10.82 -11.36
N CYS A 234 5.75 -10.91 -11.12
CA CYS A 234 4.79 -9.82 -11.34
C CYS A 234 5.20 -8.51 -10.66
N TYR A 235 6.02 -8.57 -9.61
CA TYR A 235 6.54 -7.40 -8.93
C TYR A 235 7.46 -6.53 -9.78
N LYS A 236 8.13 -7.11 -10.79
CA LYS A 236 8.97 -6.36 -11.73
C LYS A 236 8.17 -5.33 -12.54
N LEU A 237 6.84 -5.48 -12.61
CA LEU A 237 5.93 -4.48 -13.19
C LEU A 237 5.78 -3.23 -12.33
N TYR A 238 6.00 -3.36 -11.01
CA TYR A 238 5.76 -2.31 -10.03
C TYR A 238 7.05 -1.75 -9.42
N ILE A 239 8.10 -2.57 -9.34
CA ILE A 239 9.43 -2.19 -8.85
C ILE A 239 10.29 -1.80 -10.03
N ARG A 240 10.68 -0.52 -10.07
CA ARG A 240 11.73 -0.08 -10.99
C ARG A 240 13.09 -0.13 -10.32
N PRO A 241 14.14 -0.58 -11.02
CA PRO A 241 15.49 -0.39 -10.53
C PRO A 241 15.78 1.12 -10.48
N TYR A 242 16.37 1.55 -9.38
CA TYR A 242 17.03 2.85 -9.33
C TYR A 242 18.32 2.76 -10.14
N SER A 243 18.67 3.82 -10.89
CA SER A 243 20.06 3.94 -11.35
C SER A 243 20.99 4.12 -10.15
N GLU A 244 22.29 3.84 -10.33
CA GLU A 244 23.27 4.06 -9.25
C GLU A 244 23.27 5.51 -8.78
N GLU A 245 23.23 6.47 -9.72
CA GLU A 245 23.12 7.90 -9.40
C GLU A 245 21.85 8.25 -8.62
N GLU A 246 20.71 7.67 -8.96
CA GLU A 246 19.45 7.90 -8.25
C GLU A 246 19.49 7.31 -6.83
N ALA A 247 20.13 6.16 -6.67
CA ALA A 247 20.33 5.51 -5.38
C ALA A 247 21.24 6.37 -4.50
N ASP A 248 22.37 6.83 -5.03
CA ASP A 248 23.32 7.68 -4.31
C ASP A 248 22.69 9.00 -3.89
N LYS A 249 21.94 9.65 -4.80
CA LYS A 249 21.16 10.85 -4.49
C LYS A 249 20.14 10.60 -3.38
N ALA A 250 19.43 9.47 -3.41
CA ALA A 250 18.45 9.13 -2.38
C ALA A 250 19.12 8.88 -1.02
N VAL A 251 20.25 8.15 -0.98
CA VAL A 251 21.02 7.90 0.25
C VAL A 251 21.56 9.21 0.82
N ALA A 252 22.14 10.06 -0.02
CA ALA A 252 22.62 11.38 0.40
C ALA A 252 21.49 12.24 0.99
N ARG A 253 20.30 12.21 0.38
CA ARG A 253 19.11 12.90 0.90
C ARG A 253 18.66 12.36 2.26
N ILE A 254 18.64 11.05 2.47
CA ILE A 254 18.31 10.47 3.78
C ILE A 254 19.30 10.96 4.84
N LYS A 255 20.60 10.95 4.53
CA LYS A 255 21.63 11.44 5.46
C LYS A 255 21.43 12.92 5.81
N GLN A 256 21.16 13.77 4.81
CA GLN A 256 20.82 15.18 5.05
C GLN A 256 19.62 15.33 5.99
N LEU A 257 18.57 14.51 5.81
CA LEU A 257 17.40 14.56 6.70
C LEU A 257 17.73 14.12 8.12
N ASP A 258 18.54 13.08 8.29
CA ASP A 258 18.98 12.62 9.60
C ASP A 258 19.80 13.71 10.32
N ASP A 259 20.69 14.40 9.59
CA ASP A 259 21.53 15.47 10.13
C ASP A 259 20.67 16.68 10.53
N CYS A 260 19.76 17.14 9.66
CA CYS A 260 18.82 18.21 9.98
C CYS A 260 17.90 17.87 11.17
N TRP A 261 17.59 16.59 11.37
CA TRP A 261 16.71 16.16 12.47
C TRP A 261 17.46 16.07 13.81
N LYS A 262 18.74 15.71 13.81
CA LYS A 262 19.59 15.72 15.02
C LYS A 262 19.83 17.12 15.57
N GLU A 263 19.91 18.12 14.70
CA GLU A 263 20.04 19.53 15.09
C GLU A 263 18.74 20.12 15.67
N SER A 264 17.60 19.43 15.50
CA SER A 264 16.26 19.92 15.88
C SER A 264 15.70 19.24 17.13
N SER A 265 16.49 19.12 18.22
CA SER A 265 16.05 18.48 19.48
C SER A 265 14.86 19.15 20.18
N ASP A 266 14.41 20.33 19.74
CA ASP A 266 13.18 20.95 20.23
C ASP A 266 12.01 20.73 19.27
N VAL A 267 11.11 19.89 19.75
CA VAL A 267 9.91 19.37 19.11
C VAL A 267 8.92 20.51 18.78
N TYR A 268 8.68 20.75 17.48
CA TYR A 268 7.65 21.59 16.85
C TYR A 268 7.84 23.12 16.69
N GLU A 269 8.95 23.75 17.09
CA GLU A 269 9.05 25.23 17.01
C GLU A 269 10.01 25.82 15.97
N LYS A 270 10.78 25.03 15.23
CA LYS A 270 11.60 25.56 14.11
C LYS A 270 11.36 24.80 12.81
N ARG A 271 10.79 25.53 11.84
CA ARG A 271 10.57 25.11 10.45
C ARG A 271 11.92 24.78 9.79
N PRO A 272 12.04 23.70 9.02
CA PRO A 272 13.02 23.66 7.95
C PRO A 272 12.36 24.23 6.69
N ILE A 273 12.72 25.46 6.33
CA ILE A 273 12.59 25.93 4.95
C ILE A 273 13.68 25.18 4.19
N ILE A 274 13.36 23.99 3.66
CA ILE A 274 14.19 23.39 2.62
C ILE A 274 13.90 24.22 1.37
N LYS A 275 14.78 25.19 1.09
CA LYS A 275 14.79 25.85 -0.21
C LYS A 275 15.21 24.81 -1.24
N VAL A 276 14.23 24.23 -1.93
CA VAL A 276 14.49 23.55 -3.18
C VAL A 276 14.79 24.67 -4.19
N GLU A 277 16.07 24.84 -4.53
CA GLU A 277 16.43 25.61 -5.73
C GLU A 277 15.75 24.95 -6.92
N GLN A 278 14.68 25.60 -7.39
CA GLN A 278 14.14 25.35 -8.72
C GLN A 278 15.19 25.87 -9.70
N LYS A 279 15.73 24.97 -10.50
CA LYS A 279 16.53 25.33 -11.66
C LYS A 279 15.55 25.45 -12.82
N ASP A 280 15.38 26.68 -13.29
CA ASP A 280 14.62 27.05 -14.50
C ASP A 280 15.10 26.28 -15.74
#